data_AF-A0A8K0CM40-F1
#
_entry.id   AF-A0A8K0CM40-F1
#
_cell.length_a   1.000
_cell.length_b   1.000
_cell.length_c   1.000
_cell.angle_alpha   90.00
_cell.angle_beta   90.00
_cell.angle_gamma   90.00
#
_symmetry.space_group_name_H-M   'P 1'
#
loop_
_entity.id
_entity.type
_entity.pdbx_description
1 polymer ?
#
loop_
_entity_poly.entity_id
_entity_poly.type
_entity_poly.pdbx_seq_one_letter_code
_entity_poly.pdbx_strand_id
1 'polypeptide(L)' 'SVSPGYVKTEILEANFKASGLSQPPDMKGLLDKFPSLQSEDVADSVLYVLATPRHVQVHELIIKPVGEPF' A
#
# COMPACT_ATOMS: atom_id res chain seq x y z
N SER A 1 -3.68 8.57 -11.50
CA SER A 1 -2.84 8.28 -10.34
C SER A 1 -3.52 7.22 -9.49
N VAL A 2 -2.74 6.38 -8.80
CA VAL A 2 -3.24 5.38 -7.83
C VAL A 2 -2.51 5.66 -6.52
N SER A 3 -3.27 6.00 -5.48
CA SER A 3 -2.73 6.41 -4.18
C SER A 3 -3.17 5.41 -3.11
N PRO A 4 -2.40 4.33 -2.89
CA PRO A 4 -2.70 3.37 -1.84
C PRO A 4 -2.36 3.93 -0.44
N GLY A 5 -3.14 3.50 0.57
CA GLY A 5 -2.77 3.56 1.98
C GLY A 5 -1.67 2.55 2.31
N TYR A 6 -1.60 2.09 3.56
CA TYR A 6 -0.56 1.12 3.94
C TYR A 6 -0.68 -0.21 3.16
N VAL A 7 0.39 -0.58 2.45
CA VAL A 7 0.53 -1.84 1.71
C VAL A 7 1.63 -2.68 2.34
N LYS A 8 1.33 -3.95 2.60
CA LYS A 8 2.27 -4.92 3.16
C LYS A 8 3.30 -5.32 2.10
N THR A 9 4.42 -4.62 2.09
CA THR A 9 5.57 -4.85 1.20
C THR A 9 6.88 -4.73 1.96
N GLU A 10 7.97 -5.04 1.29
CA GLU A 10 9.33 -4.91 1.80
C GLU A 10 9.80 -3.45 1.91
N ILE A 11 9.04 -2.48 1.39
CA ILE A 11 9.45 -1.08 1.29
C ILE A 11 9.84 -0.49 2.64
N LEU A 12 9.11 -0.85 3.70
CA LEU A 12 9.37 -0.33 5.04
C LEU A 12 10.68 -0.88 5.59
N GLU A 13 10.92 -2.19 5.46
CA GLU A 13 12.18 -2.82 5.86
C GLU A 13 13.37 -2.26 5.07
N ALA A 14 13.21 -2.10 3.76
CA ALA A 14 14.21 -1.51 2.89
C ALA A 14 14.54 -0.06 3.31
N ASN A 15 13.53 0.74 3.63
CA ASN A 15 13.70 2.11 4.11
C ASN A 15 14.41 2.18 5.46
N PHE A 16 14.08 1.31 6.42
CA PHE A 16 14.80 1.24 7.69
C PHE A 16 16.27 0.92 7.48
N LYS A 17 16.58 -0.11 6.67
CA LYS A 17 17.95 -0.48 6.31
C LYS A 17 18.70 0.67 5.64
N ALA A 18 18.05 1.39 4.72
CA ALA A 18 18.66 2.51 4.01
C ALA A 18 18.87 3.75 4.90
N SER A 19 17.99 3.98 5.87
CA SER A 19 18.04 5.16 6.76
C SER A 19 19.11 5.08 7.86
N GLY A 20 19.70 3.91 8.09
CA GLY A 20 20.61 3.67 9.22
C GLY A 20 19.92 3.63 10.59
N LEU A 21 18.59 3.73 10.62
CA LEU A 21 17.81 3.61 11.85
C LEU A 21 17.69 2.14 12.27
N SER A 22 17.80 1.90 13.57
CA SER A 22 17.53 0.59 14.17
C SER A 22 16.06 0.25 14.02
N GLN A 23 15.75 -0.96 13.55
CA GLN A 23 14.37 -1.44 13.58
C GLN A 23 13.90 -1.60 15.04
N PRO A 24 12.65 -1.25 15.37
CA PRO A 24 12.07 -1.52 16.68
C PRO A 24 12.12 -3.03 17.03
N PRO A 25 12.31 -3.39 18.32
CA PRO A 25 12.47 -4.78 18.75
C PRO A 25 11.32 -5.74 18.37
N ASP A 26 10.10 -5.23 18.18
CA ASP A 26 8.92 -5.99 17.74
C ASP A 26 8.21 -5.33 16.55
N MET A 27 8.99 -4.88 15.55
CA MET A 27 8.41 -4.24 14.38
C MET A 27 7.47 -5.18 13.62
N LYS A 28 7.90 -6.43 13.41
CA LYS A 28 7.12 -7.41 12.66
C LYS A 28 5.76 -7.69 13.30
N GLY A 29 5.69 -7.88 14.62
CA GLY A 29 4.44 -8.15 15.33
C GLY A 29 3.46 -6.98 15.31
N LEU A 30 3.97 -5.74 15.29
CA LEU A 30 3.16 -4.53 15.12
C LEU A 30 2.58 -4.43 13.70
N LEU A 31 3.41 -4.64 12.67
CA LEU A 31 3.00 -4.56 11.27
C LEU A 31 2.02 -5.67 10.88
N ASP A 32 2.18 -6.88 11.42
CA ASP A 32 1.27 -8.00 11.15
C ASP A 32 -0.15 -7.78 11.70
N LYS A 33 -0.30 -6.91 12.72
CA LYS A 33 -1.60 -6.55 13.30
C LYS A 33 -2.21 -5.30 12.65
N PHE A 34 -1.42 -4.54 11.89
CA PHE A 34 -1.89 -3.32 11.27
C PHE A 34 -2.72 -3.65 10.01
N PRO A 35 -3.92 -3.10 9.86
CA PRO A 35 -4.70 -3.25 8.63
C PRO A 35 -3.84 -2.84 7.44
N SER A 36 -3.73 -3.73 6.45
CA SER A 36 -2.84 -3.55 5.31
C SER A 36 -3.48 -4.09 4.04
N LEU A 37 -3.24 -3.39 2.94
CA LEU A 37 -3.46 -3.94 1.60
C LEU A 37 -2.34 -4.94 1.30
N GLN A 38 -2.63 -5.93 0.46
CA GLN A 38 -1.61 -6.74 -0.20
C GLN A 38 -1.20 -6.07 -1.52
N SER A 39 -0.06 -6.47 -2.07
CA SER A 39 0.44 -5.93 -3.35
C SER A 39 -0.54 -6.21 -4.50
N GLU A 40 -1.25 -7.33 -4.43
CA GLU A 40 -2.27 -7.75 -5.37
C GLU A 40 -3.46 -6.78 -5.41
N ASP A 41 -3.86 -6.22 -4.28
CA ASP A 41 -4.95 -5.23 -4.23
C ASP A 41 -4.61 -3.95 -5.03
N VAL A 42 -3.34 -3.54 -5.02
CA VAL A 42 -2.84 -2.41 -5.83
C VAL A 42 -2.79 -2.79 -7.30
N ALA A 43 -2.30 -3.99 -7.63
CA ALA A 43 -2.23 -4.47 -9.00
C ALA A 43 -3.62 -4.58 -9.65
N ASP A 44 -4.59 -5.13 -8.92
CA ASP A 44 -5.98 -5.23 -9.36
C ASP A 44 -6.63 -3.85 -9.51
N SER A 45 -6.27 -2.89 -8.66
CA SER A 45 -6.72 -1.50 -8.80
C SER A 45 -6.17 -0.83 -10.07
N VAL A 46 -4.92 -1.13 -10.46
CA VAL A 46 -4.37 -0.68 -11.75
C VAL A 46 -5.13 -1.32 -12.91
N LEU A 47 -5.40 -2.64 -12.86
CA LEU A 47 -6.20 -3.31 -13.89
C LEU A 47 -7.60 -2.73 -14.00
N TYR A 48 -8.25 -2.45 -12.87
CA TYR A 48 -9.56 -1.80 -12.83
C TYR A 48 -9.55 -0.45 -13.55
N VAL A 49 -8.54 0.39 -13.28
CA VAL A 49 -8.39 1.69 -13.96
C VAL A 49 -8.19 1.51 -15.47
N LEU A 50 -7.32 0.57 -15.87
CA LEU A 50 -7.02 0.30 -17.29
C LEU A 50 -8.18 -0.35 -18.05
N ALA A 51 -9.08 -1.04 -17.35
CA ALA A 51 -10.26 -1.68 -17.94
C ALA A 51 -11.39 -0.69 -18.28
N THR A 52 -11.29 0.58 -17.87
CA THR A 52 -12.31 1.59 -18.17
C THR A 52 -12.40 1.89 -19.68
N PRO A 53 -13.58 2.25 -20.23
CA PRO A 53 -13.72 2.58 -21.64
C PRO A 53 -12.79 3.71 -22.09
N ARG A 54 -12.35 3.71 -23.36
CA ARG A 54 -11.37 4.69 -23.90
C ARG A 54 -11.72 6.17 -23.72
N HIS A 55 -13.00 6.51 -23.55
CA HIS A 55 -13.47 7.88 -23.34
C HIS A 55 -13.56 8.27 -21.85
N VAL A 56 -13.20 7.35 -20.95
CA VAL A 56 -13.16 7.55 -19.50
C VAL A 56 -11.72 7.75 -19.08
N GLN A 57 -11.49 8.74 -18.22
CA GLN A 57 -10.18 9.01 -17.64
C GLN A 57 -10.28 9.05 -16.13
N VAL A 58 -9.69 8.06 -15.47
CA VAL A 58 -9.54 8.06 -14.01
C VAL A 58 -8.33 8.92 -13.64
N HIS A 59 -8.59 10.10 -13.08
CA HIS A 59 -7.53 11.01 -12.65
C HIS A 59 -6.84 10.52 -11.37
N GLU A 60 -7.61 10.03 -10.40
CA GLU A 60 -7.14 9.59 -9.09
C GLU A 60 -7.97 8.41 -8.60
N LEU A 61 -7.31 7.42 -7.98
CA LEU A 61 -7.93 6.30 -7.28
C LEU A 61 -7.20 6.11 -5.96
N ILE A 62 -7.89 6.40 -4.86
CA ILE A 62 -7.39 6.17 -3.50
C ILE A 62 -7.98 4.87 -2.98
N ILE A 63 -7.12 3.97 -2.50
CA ILE A 63 -7.53 2.71 -1.87
C ILE A 63 -6.88 2.59 -0.50
N LYS A 64 -7.62 2.12 0.50
CA LYS A 64 -7.13 1.97 1.88
C LYS A 64 -7.61 0.65 2.47
N PRO A 65 -6.83 0.01 3.35
CA PRO A 65 -7.32 -1.13 4.10
C PRO A 65 -8.41 -0.68 5.06
N VAL A 66 -9.45 -1.52 5.19
CA VAL A 66 -10.53 -1.26 6.14
C VAL A 66 -9.97 -1.30 7.56
N GLY A 67 -10.24 -0.24 8.34
CA GLY A 67 -9.73 -0.09 9.70
C GLY A 67 -8.38 0.62 9.81
N GLU A 68 -7.79 1.09 8.70
CA GLU A 68 -6.64 1.99 8.76
C GLU A 68 -7.01 3.29 9.51
N PRO A 69 -6.27 3.68 10.56
CA PRO A 69 -6.50 4.95 11.23
C PRO A 69 -5.99 6.12 10.37
N PHE A 70 -6.95 6.88 9.83
CA PHE A 70 -6.84 8.12 9.02
C PHE A 70 -6.35 7.95 7.58
#